data_AF-A0A3T0HV55-F1
#
_entry.id   AF-A0A3T0HV55-F1
#
_cell.length_a   1.000
_cell.length_b   1.000
_cell.length_c   1.000
_cell.angle_alpha   90.00
_cell.angle_beta   90.00
_cell.angle_gamma   90.00
#
_symmetry.space_group_name_H-M   'P 1'
#
loop_
_entity.id
_entity.type
_entity.pdbx_description
1 polymer ?
#
loop_
_entity_poly.entity_id
_entity_poly.type
_entity_poly.pdbx_seq_one_letter_code
_entity_poly.pdbx_strand_id
1 'polypeptide(L)' 'MKEFKFGNATVIIHSPLVHMSSEERRAWYQDEMAKGNPVLKEIAQAVNDSYIKRMTNATKN' A
#
# COMPACT_ATOMS: atom_id res chain seq x y z
N MET A 1 6.50 13.82 10.73
CA MET A 1 5.19 14.49 10.61
C MET A 1 5.16 15.27 9.31
N LYS A 2 4.09 15.15 8.52
CA LYS A 2 3.85 15.98 7.33
C LYS A 2 2.40 16.46 7.33
N GLU A 3 2.21 17.75 7.12
CA GLU A 3 0.90 18.40 7.13
C GLU A 3 0.46 18.71 5.71
N PHE A 4 -0.81 18.41 5.42
CA PHE A 4 -1.47 18.77 4.17
C PHE A 4 -2.75 19.54 4.49
N LYS A 5 -3.02 20.61 3.76
CA LYS A 5 -4.25 21.41 3.90
C LYS A 5 -5.09 21.28 2.63
N PHE A 6 -6.30 20.78 2.78
CA PHE A 6 -7.28 20.62 1.71
C PHE A 6 -8.53 21.45 2.06
N GLY A 7 -8.59 22.67 1.54
CA GLY A 7 -9.65 23.63 1.89
C GLY A 7 -9.66 23.93 3.39
N ASN A 8 -10.71 23.46 4.07
CA ASN A 8 -10.93 23.65 5.51
C ASN A 8 -10.36 22.51 6.36
N ALA A 9 -9.92 21.40 5.74
CA ALA A 9 -9.42 20.23 6.43
C ALA A 9 -7.88 20.23 6.49
N THR A 10 -7.35 19.88 7.66
CA THR A 10 -5.91 19.67 7.89
C THR A 10 -5.66 18.19 8.16
N VAL A 11 -4.81 17.57 7.34
CA VAL A 11 -4.40 16.17 7.48
C VAL A 11 -2.95 16.14 7.96
N ILE A 12 -2.73 15.55 9.13
CA ILE A 12 -1.41 15.43 9.75
C ILE A 12 -1.01 13.96 9.73
N ILE A 13 0.05 13.64 8.98
CA ILE A 13 0.57 12.27 8.86
C ILE A 13 1.74 12.07 9.81
N HIS A 14 1.57 11.21 10.80
CA HIS A 14 2.57 10.82 11.78
C HIS A 14 3.34 9.55 11.36
N SER A 15 3.77 9.47 10.11
CA SER A 15 4.55 8.32 9.61
C SER A 15 5.86 8.77 8.98
N PRO A 16 6.99 8.10 9.26
CA PRO A 16 8.26 8.37 8.57
C PRO A 16 8.20 8.01 7.08
N LEU A 17 7.30 7.11 6.69
CA LEU A 17 7.12 6.68 5.29
C LEU A 17 6.75 7.84 4.35
N VAL A 18 6.13 8.91 4.89
CA VAL A 18 5.70 10.08 4.12
C VAL A 18 6.88 10.92 3.61
N HIS A 19 8.05 10.76 4.25
CA HIS A 19 9.26 11.50 3.93
C HIS A 19 10.24 10.69 3.07
N MET A 20 9.99 9.38 2.93
CA MET A 20 10.81 8.52 2.09
C MET A 20 10.62 8.86 0.60
N SER A 21 11.74 8.85 -0.12
CA SER A 21 11.76 8.86 -1.58
C SER A 21 11.06 7.61 -2.15
N SER A 22 10.81 7.61 -3.45
CA SER A 22 10.23 6.44 -4.13
C SER A 22 11.12 5.21 -4.01
N GLU A 23 12.44 5.39 -4.10
CA GLU A 23 13.46 4.35 -3.99
C GLU A 23 13.54 3.81 -2.56
N GLU A 24 13.59 4.70 -1.56
CA GLU A 24 13.63 4.32 -0.14
C GLU A 24 12.37 3.56 0.27
N ARG A 25 11.20 4.02 -0.18
CA ARG A 25 9.92 3.34 0.10
C ARG A 25 9.88 1.95 -0.53
N ARG A 26 10.44 1.79 -1.74
CA ARG A 26 10.54 0.47 -2.39
C ARG A 26 11.44 -0.46 -1.58
N ALA A 27 12.61 0.02 -1.15
CA ALA A 27 13.53 -0.78 -0.35
C ALA A 27 12.89 -1.20 0.99
N TRP A 28 12.22 -0.26 1.67
CA TRP A 28 11.47 -0.54 2.91
C TRP A 28 10.40 -1.63 2.69
N TYR A 29 9.63 -1.53 1.61
CA TYR A 29 8.60 -2.52 1.30
C TYR A 29 9.20 -3.92 1.09
N GLN A 30 10.32 -4.02 0.35
CA GLN A 30 10.99 -5.30 0.10
C GLN A 30 11.53 -5.93 1.39
N ASP A 31 12.14 -5.13 2.25
CA ASP A 31 12.67 -5.57 3.54
C ASP A 31 11.55 -6.04 4.48
N GLU A 32 10.45 -5.28 4.61
CA GLU A 32 9.31 -5.67 5.44
C GLU A 32 8.57 -6.91 4.91
N MET A 33 8.49 -7.07 3.59
CA MET A 33 7.99 -8.30 2.97
C MET A 33 8.88 -9.50 3.30
N ALA A 34 10.20 -9.34 3.26
CA ALA A 34 11.16 -10.39 3.60
C ALA A 34 11.09 -10.79 5.09
N LYS A 35 10.89 -9.82 5.99
CA LYS A 35 10.62 -10.06 7.42
C LYS A 35 9.25 -10.69 7.67
N GLY A 36 8.39 -10.71 6.67
CA GLY A 36 7.11 -11.38 6.72
C GLY A 36 6.00 -10.56 7.37
N ASN A 37 6.06 -9.23 7.27
CA ASN A 37 5.06 -8.31 7.81
C ASN A 37 3.62 -8.77 7.44
N PRO A 38 2.76 -9.10 8.43
CA PRO A 38 1.46 -9.71 8.19
C PRO A 38 0.52 -8.78 7.43
N VAL A 39 0.57 -7.48 7.70
CA VAL A 39 -0.29 -6.49 7.04
C VAL A 39 0.01 -6.41 5.55
N LEU A 40 1.30 -6.38 5.17
CA LEU A 40 1.69 -6.34 3.76
C LEU A 40 1.28 -7.62 3.02
N LYS A 41 1.39 -8.78 3.67
CA LYS A 41 0.93 -10.07 3.12
C LYS A 41 -0.58 -10.10 2.89
N GLU A 42 -1.37 -9.64 3.86
CA GLU A 42 -2.83 -9.57 3.73
C GLU A 42 -3.25 -8.63 2.60
N ILE A 43 -2.59 -7.48 2.46
CA ILE A 43 -2.84 -6.54 1.35
C ILE A 43 -2.50 -7.21 0.01
N ALA A 44 -1.33 -7.86 -0.09
CA ALA A 44 -0.91 -8.54 -1.32
C ALA A 44 -1.89 -9.67 -1.70
N GLN A 45 -2.36 -10.44 -0.72
CA GLN A 45 -3.36 -11.47 -0.92
C GLN A 45 -4.69 -10.88 -1.41
N ALA A 46 -5.21 -9.85 -0.76
CA ALA A 46 -6.46 -9.20 -1.16
C ALA A 46 -6.40 -8.64 -2.58
N VAL A 47 -5.27 -8.04 -2.97
CA VAL A 47 -5.05 -7.56 -4.35
C VAL A 47 -5.07 -8.72 -5.34
N ASN A 48 -4.34 -9.80 -5.04
CA ASN A 48 -4.29 -10.98 -5.89
C ASN A 48 -5.68 -11.62 -6.06
N ASP A 49 -6.43 -11.76 -4.98
CA ASP A 49 -7.79 -12.30 -4.99
C ASP A 49 -8.73 -11.43 -5.83
N SER A 50 -8.60 -10.10 -5.74
CA SER A 50 -9.40 -9.18 -6.55
C SER A 50 -9.10 -9.30 -8.05
N TYR A 51 -7.83 -9.53 -8.41
CA TYR A 51 -7.39 -9.69 -9.79
C TYR A 51 -7.85 -11.04 -10.38
N ILE A 52 -7.70 -12.13 -9.62
CA ILE A 52 -8.18 -13.46 -9.98
C ILE A 52 -9.71 -13.47 -10.13
N LYS A 53 -10.43 -12.82 -9.22
CA LYS A 53 -11.89 -12.66 -9.32
C LYS A 53 -12.31 -11.89 -10.58
N ARG A 54 -11.55 -10.86 -10.97
CA ARG A 54 -11.81 -10.12 -12.21
C ARG A 54 -11.62 -11.00 -13.45
N MET A 55 -10.54 -11.78 -13.51
CA MET A 55 -10.25 -12.65 -14.66
C MET A 55 -11.26 -13.79 -14.81
N THR A 56 -11.65 -14.43 -13.71
CA THR A 56 -12.64 -15.52 -13.71
C THR A 56 -14.04 -15.05 -14.12
N ASN A 57 -14.42 -13.82 -13.79
CA ASN A 57 -15.67 -13.23 -14.27
C ASN A 57 -15.61 -12.83 -15.76
N ALA A 58 -14.44 -12.47 -16.27
CA ALA A 58 -14.25 -12.11 -17.68
C ALA A 58 -14.27 -13.32 -18.63
N THR A 59 -14.00 -14.53 -18.14
CA THR A 59 -14.01 -15.78 -18.94
C THR A 59 -15.36 -16.49 -18.94
N LYS A 60 -16.35 -16.00 -18.18
CA LYS A 60 -17.69 -16.58 -18.07
C LYS A 60 -18.74 -15.87 -18.95
N ASN A 61 -18.32 -14.90 -19.78
CA ASN A 61 -19.17 -14.19 -20.73
C ASN A 61 -18.77 -14.54 -22.17
#